data_AF-A0A1X7HRJ8-F1
#
_entry.id   AF-A0A1X7HRJ8-F1
#
_cell.length_a   1.000
_cell.length_b   1.000
_cell.length_c   1.000
_cell.angle_alpha   90.00
_cell.angle_beta   90.00
_cell.angle_gamma   90.00
#
_symmetry.space_group_name_H-M   'P 1'
#
loop_
_entity.id
_entity.type
_entity.pdbx_description
1 polymer ?
#
loop_
_entity_poly.entity_id
_entity_poly.type
_entity_poly.pdbx_seq_one_letter_code
_entity_poly.pdbx_strand_id
1 'polypeptide(L)' 'MAIGFISIFGIFALLIPFMFFILHIAICVWGFRDARRRGRSSEYALLVVLGLLFFPVVGVIVYLLIRDY' A
#
# COMPACT_ATOMS: atom_id res chain seq x y z
N MET A 1 8.89 0.28 -37.41
CA MET A 1 7.98 1.21 -36.70
C MET A 1 7.12 0.48 -35.67
N ALA A 2 6.37 -0.58 -36.03
CA ALA A 2 5.51 -1.33 -35.11
C ALA A 2 6.24 -1.95 -33.89
N ILE A 3 7.44 -2.48 -34.09
CA ILE A 3 8.23 -3.14 -33.03
C ILE A 3 8.60 -2.16 -31.90
N GLY A 4 8.93 -0.90 -32.23
CA GLY A 4 9.27 0.12 -31.23
C GLY A 4 8.09 0.57 -30.36
N PHE A 5 6.89 0.61 -30.93
CA PHE A 5 5.66 0.91 -30.16
C PHE A 5 5.32 -0.21 -29.17
N ILE A 6 5.48 -1.47 -29.57
CA ILE A 6 5.25 -2.64 -28.70
C ILE A 6 6.22 -2.62 -27.50
N SER A 7 7.48 -2.27 -27.73
CA SER A 7 8.50 -2.19 -26.66
C SER A 7 8.17 -1.12 -25.62
N ILE A 8 7.77 0.08 -26.06
CA ILE A 8 7.42 1.18 -25.14
C ILE A 8 6.17 0.81 -24.32
N PHE A 9 5.14 0.28 -24.97
CA PHE A 9 3.92 -0.16 -24.28
C PHE A 9 4.20 -1.28 -23.26
N GLY A 10 5.09 -2.22 -23.60
CA GLY A 10 5.51 -3.29 -22.69
C GLY A 10 6.25 -2.78 -21.45
N ILE A 11 7.09 -1.75 -21.59
CA ILE A 11 7.79 -1.12 -20.45
C ILE A 11 6.79 -0.43 -19.52
N PHE A 12 5.86 0.36 -20.05
CA PHE A 12 4.82 1.01 -19.24
C PHE A 12 3.90 0.00 -18.55
N ALA A 13 3.56 -1.10 -19.24
CA ALA A 13 2.76 -2.18 -18.68
C ALA A 13 3.41 -2.85 -17.46
N LEU A 14 4.75 -2.81 -17.33
CA LEU A 14 5.47 -3.33 -16.18
C LEU A 14 5.75 -2.27 -15.11
N LEU A 15 6.09 -1.05 -15.50
CA LEU A 15 6.40 0.04 -14.56
C LEU A 15 5.19 0.49 -13.74
N ILE A 16 4.01 0.57 -14.35
CA ILE A 16 2.79 1.00 -13.66
C ILE A 16 2.42 0.08 -12.47
N PRO A 17 2.25 -1.25 -12.66
CA PRO A 17 1.93 -2.13 -11.54
C PRO A 17 3.08 -2.21 -10.53
N PHE A 18 4.34 -2.10 -10.97
CA PHE A 18 5.47 -2.05 -10.05
C PHE A 18 5.43 -0.79 -9.16
N MET A 19 5.07 0.37 -9.71
CA MET A 19 4.86 1.58 -8.94
C MET A 19 3.74 1.41 -7.90
N PHE A 20 2.60 0.81 -8.29
CA PHE A 20 1.51 0.52 -7.36
C PHE A 20 1.91 -0.49 -6.28
N PHE A 21 2.77 -1.46 -6.60
CA PHE A 21 3.32 -2.39 -5.63
C PHE A 21 4.18 -1.66 -4.59
N ILE A 22 5.07 -0.76 -5.02
CA ILE A 22 5.87 0.07 -4.10
C ILE A 22 4.95 0.93 -3.23
N LEU A 23 3.95 1.58 -3.82
CA LEU A 23 2.98 2.40 -3.10
C LEU A 23 2.22 1.56 -2.04
N HIS A 24 1.82 0.34 -2.37
CA HIS A 24 1.12 -0.57 -1.47
C HIS A 24 1.97 -0.93 -0.25
N ILE A 25 3.24 -1.29 -0.47
CA ILE A 25 4.19 -1.55 0.62
C ILE A 25 4.42 -0.29 1.46
N ALA A 26 4.56 0.88 0.81
CA ALA A 26 4.73 2.15 1.51
C ALA A 26 3.53 2.47 2.43
N ILE A 27 2.31 2.20 1.97
CA ILE A 27 1.09 2.33 2.76
C ILE A 27 1.09 1.38 3.96
N CYS A 28 1.48 0.12 3.78
CA CYS A 28 1.56 -0.85 4.89
C CYS A 28 2.56 -0.39 5.96
N VAL A 29 3.76 0.03 5.53
CA VAL A 29 4.79 0.57 6.43
C VAL A 29 4.32 1.84 7.12
N TRP A 30 3.64 2.73 6.38
CA TRP A 30 3.04 3.94 6.93
C TRP A 30 2.02 3.60 8.02
N GLY A 31 1.09 2.69 7.76
CA GLY A 31 0.06 2.29 8.73
C GLY A 31 0.65 1.72 10.03
N PHE A 32 1.68 0.88 9.92
CA PHE A 32 2.41 0.38 11.09
C PHE A 32 3.03 1.52 11.91
N ARG A 33 3.77 2.41 11.23
CA ARG A 33 4.48 3.52 11.89
C ARG A 33 3.53 4.54 12.48
N ASP A 34 2.44 4.84 11.80
CA ASP A 34 1.40 5.76 12.27
C ASP A 34 0.72 5.20 13.52
N ALA A 35 0.33 3.92 13.52
CA ALA A 35 -0.27 3.27 14.69
C ALA A 35 0.68 3.30 15.91
N ARG A 36 1.97 3.02 15.69
CA ARG A 36 3.00 3.08 16.75
C ARG A 36 3.23 4.50 17.27
N ARG A 37 3.25 5.50 16.40
CA ARG A 37 3.39 6.92 16.80
C ARG A 37 2.23 7.42 17.65
N ARG A 38 1.05 6.82 17.49
CA ARG A 38 -0.16 7.11 18.25
C ARG A 38 -0.24 6.36 19.58
N GLY A 39 0.84 5.67 19.99
CA GLY A 39 0.90 4.94 21.25
C GLY A 39 0.13 3.63 21.26
N ARG A 40 -0.32 3.12 20.09
CA ARG A 40 -0.97 1.81 20.02
C ARG A 40 0.05 0.68 20.20
N SER A 41 -0.45 -0.46 20.67
CA SER A 41 0.37 -1.65 20.90
C SER A 41 0.96 -2.20 19.59
N SER A 42 2.01 -3.01 19.70
CA SER A 42 2.67 -3.62 18.53
C SER A 42 1.75 -4.60 17.80
N GLU A 43 0.88 -5.29 18.55
CA GLU A 43 -0.11 -6.24 18.04
C GLU A 43 -1.18 -5.51 17.23
N TYR A 44 -1.69 -4.37 17.74
CA TYR A 44 -2.61 -3.53 16.98
C TYR A 44 -1.98 -3.04 15.68
N ALA A 45 -0.74 -2.55 15.73
CA ALA A 45 -0.03 -2.09 14.53
C ALA A 45 0.18 -3.23 13.51
N LEU A 46 0.42 -4.46 13.97
CA LEU A 46 0.47 -5.65 13.10
C LEU A 46 -0.88 -5.98 12.47
N LEU A 47 -1.99 -5.88 13.21
CA LEU A 47 -3.33 -6.06 12.66
C LEU A 47 -3.66 -5.01 11.60
N VAL A 48 -3.22 -3.76 11.80
CA VAL A 48 -3.34 -2.71 10.79
C VAL A 48 -2.58 -3.09 9.52
N VAL A 49 -1.32 -3.54 9.63
CA VAL A 49 -0.55 -4.01 8.47
C VAL A 49 -1.23 -5.17 7.77
N LEU A 50 -1.77 -6.13 8.53
CA LEU A 50 -2.48 -7.29 7.99
C LEU A 50 -3.72 -6.84 7.20
N GLY A 51 -4.51 -5.93 7.76
CA GLY A 51 -5.66 -5.34 7.09
C GLY A 51 -5.27 -4.58 5.81
N LEU A 52 -4.21 -3.77 5.87
CA LEU A 52 -3.70 -3.02 4.71
C LEU A 52 -3.15 -3.95 3.62
N LEU A 53 -2.47 -5.04 3.99
CA LEU A 53 -1.86 -5.98 3.07
C LEU A 53 -2.89 -6.72 2.22
N PHE A 54 -3.93 -7.27 2.86
CA PHE A 54 -4.98 -8.04 2.21
C PHE A 54 -6.10 -7.19 1.61
N PHE A 55 -6.31 -5.98 2.14
CA PHE A 55 -7.34 -5.06 1.69
C PHE A 55 -6.72 -3.68 1.40
N PRO A 56 -6.03 -3.48 0.26
CA PRO A 56 -5.30 -2.25 -0.05
C PRO A 56 -6.12 -0.96 0.09
N VAL A 57 -7.34 -0.98 -0.44
CA VAL A 57 -8.21 0.20 -0.46
C VAL A 57 -9.08 0.22 0.80
N VAL A 58 -9.80 -0.87 1.05
CA VAL A 58 -10.74 -0.96 2.18
C VAL A 58 -9.99 -0.89 3.52
N GLY A 59 -8.84 -1.54 3.65
CA GLY A 59 -8.00 -1.50 4.84
C GLY A 59 -7.49 -0.10 5.15
N VAL A 60 -7.12 0.70 4.13
CA VAL A 60 -6.74 2.10 4.32
C VAL A 60 -7.93 2.91 4.85
N ILE A 61 -9.10 2.75 4.23
CA ILE A 61 -10.32 3.45 4.63
C ILE A 61 -10.67 3.10 6.08
N VAL A 62 -10.75 1.80 6.40
CA VAL A 62 -11.07 1.33 7.75
C VAL A 62 -10.06 1.83 8.75
N TYR A 63 -8.76 1.74 8.45
CA TYR A 63 -7.71 2.24 9.35
C TYR A 63 -7.88 3.73 9.63
N LEU A 64 -8.08 4.54 8.59
CA LEU A 64 -8.29 5.99 8.75
C LEU A 64 -9.53 6.33 9.57
N LEU A 65 -10.61 5.55 9.44
CA LEU A 65 -11.81 5.73 10.26
C LEU A 65 -11.52 5.41 11.73
N ILE A 66 -10.87 4.29 12.04
CA ILE A 66 -10.62 3.88 13.44
C ILE A 66 -9.39 4.55 14.08
N ARG A 67 -8.60 5.28 13.29
CA ARG A 67 -7.27 5.78 13.69
C ARG A 67 -7.29 6.66 14.94
N ASP A 68 -8.33 7.46 15.08
CA ASP A 68 -8.45 8.54 16.05
C ASP A 68 -9.48 8.23 17.18
N TYR A 69 -10.11 7.05 17.17
CA TYR A 69 -10.99 6.54 18.24
C TYR A 69 -10.25 5.61 19.19
#